data_AF-A0A4R8XN37-F1
#
_entry.id   AF-A0A4R8XN37-F1
#
_cell.length_a   1.000
_cell.length_b   1.000
_cell.length_c   1.000
_cell.angle_alpha   90.00
_cell.angle_beta   90.00
_cell.angle_gamma   90.00
#
_symmetry.space_group_name_H-M   'P 1'
#
loop_
_entity.id
_entity.type
_entity.pdbx_description
1 polymer ?
#
loop_
_entity_poly.entity_id
_entity_poly.type
_entity_poly.pdbx_seq_one_letter_code
_entity_poly.pdbx_strand_id
1 'polypeptide(L)'
;MACIKPPARVTARVPSTGPTLVARPALTPNQIKDFELRASLPQELPAGLKVTNRIDLTLDEVNPTTLKPETAYVYEKSVYVTDEHGHTAYVHGELRLVENSHSLRSKKGMQTKASAAAGGATNGYHGGHLIGLDLGGHPTGPNLFAQQQHFNQALFRVFEREAKAALKNGVKVELEVRIFDESPGDAVPDGLILNYTIGEVAMPEIVLMNIAEQLGNNPAEDTRRPSIMTPGPE
;
A
#
# COMPACT_ATOMS: atom_id res chain seq x y z
N MET A 1 85.71 10.27 -35.31
CA MET A 1 84.46 9.76 -35.92
C MET A 1 84.17 8.40 -35.33
N ALA A 2 83.31 8.33 -34.31
CA ALA A 2 82.87 7.08 -33.69
C ALA A 2 81.37 6.91 -33.98
N CYS A 3 81.02 5.79 -34.61
CA CYS A 3 79.69 5.48 -35.11
C CYS A 3 78.85 4.85 -33.98
N ILE A 4 77.79 5.54 -33.53
CA ILE A 4 76.89 5.06 -32.49
C ILE A 4 75.76 4.24 -33.15
N LYS A 5 75.64 2.96 -32.79
CA LYS A 5 74.51 2.11 -33.21
C LYS A 5 73.22 2.52 -32.46
N PRO A 6 72.05 2.49 -33.13
CA PRO A 6 70.78 2.77 -32.46
C PRO A 6 70.30 1.56 -31.63
N PRO A 7 69.53 1.76 -30.54
CA PRO A 7 69.00 0.69 -29.72
C PRO A 7 67.80 -0.02 -30.37
N ALA A 8 67.66 -1.31 -30.07
CA ALA A 8 66.60 -2.18 -30.58
C ALA A 8 65.21 -1.79 -30.04
N ARG A 9 64.22 -1.85 -30.94
CA ARG A 9 62.81 -1.53 -30.65
C ARG A 9 62.15 -2.73 -29.95
N VAL A 10 61.86 -2.59 -28.65
CA VAL A 10 61.07 -3.58 -27.89
C VAL A 10 59.59 -3.31 -28.12
N THR A 11 58.91 -4.21 -28.84
CA THR A 11 57.44 -4.20 -28.94
C THR A 11 56.85 -4.93 -27.74
N ALA A 12 56.39 -4.19 -26.74
CA ALA A 12 55.60 -4.74 -25.64
C ALA A 12 54.23 -5.19 -26.18
N ARG A 13 53.94 -6.49 -26.14
CA ARG A 13 52.57 -7.02 -26.28
C ARG A 13 51.83 -6.73 -24.98
N VAL A 14 50.76 -5.94 -25.06
CA VAL A 14 49.79 -5.80 -23.97
C VAL A 14 48.95 -7.08 -23.92
N PRO A 15 48.86 -7.81 -22.78
CA PRO A 15 47.96 -8.94 -22.66
C PRO A 15 46.52 -8.44 -22.53
N SER A 16 45.63 -8.88 -23.42
CA SER A 16 44.19 -8.62 -23.35
C SER A 16 43.53 -9.58 -22.34
N THR A 17 43.62 -9.27 -21.06
CA THR A 17 42.73 -9.88 -20.06
C THR A 17 41.45 -9.06 -20.00
N GLY A 18 40.52 -9.32 -20.92
CA GLY A 18 39.14 -8.90 -20.75
C GLY A 18 38.56 -9.57 -19.49
N PRO A 19 37.64 -8.92 -18.77
CA PRO A 19 37.01 -9.54 -17.61
C PRO A 19 36.25 -10.79 -18.06
N THR A 20 36.64 -11.95 -17.53
CA THR A 20 35.88 -13.19 -17.63
C THR A 20 34.49 -12.94 -17.07
N LEU A 21 33.46 -12.93 -17.93
CA LEU A 21 32.07 -12.98 -17.52
C LEU A 21 31.83 -14.29 -16.78
N VAL A 22 31.97 -14.27 -15.46
CA VAL A 22 31.56 -15.39 -14.61
C VAL A 22 30.04 -15.43 -14.68
N ALA A 23 29.49 -16.49 -15.29
CA ALA A 23 28.06 -16.72 -15.32
C ALA A 23 27.52 -16.71 -13.88
N ARG A 24 26.64 -15.76 -13.57
CA ARG A 24 25.99 -15.72 -12.26
C ARG A 24 25.17 -17.00 -12.12
N PRO A 25 25.25 -17.72 -10.99
CA PRO A 25 24.44 -18.90 -10.77
C PRO A 25 22.95 -18.52 -10.87
N ALA A 26 22.17 -19.35 -11.55
CA ALA A 26 20.72 -19.18 -11.64
C ALA A 26 20.11 -19.25 -10.22
N LEU A 27 19.16 -18.36 -9.93
CA LEU A 27 18.45 -18.36 -8.65
C LEU A 27 17.63 -19.65 -8.51
N THR A 28 17.63 -20.21 -7.30
CA THR A 28 16.75 -21.33 -6.95
C THR A 28 15.29 -20.87 -6.88
N PRO A 29 14.30 -21.77 -7.02
CA PRO A 29 12.88 -21.41 -6.91
C PRO A 29 12.51 -20.68 -5.61
N ASN A 30 13.14 -21.02 -4.48
CA ASN A 30 12.92 -20.31 -3.21
C ASN A 30 13.51 -18.90 -3.23
N GLN A 31 14.71 -18.73 -3.80
CA GLN A 31 15.29 -17.40 -3.97
C GLN A 31 14.49 -16.51 -4.92
N ILE A 32 13.86 -17.10 -5.95
CA ILE A 32 12.94 -16.38 -6.84
C ILE A 32 11.70 -15.93 -6.06
N LYS A 33 11.07 -16.83 -5.28
CA LYS A 33 9.91 -16.48 -4.44
C LYS A 33 10.24 -15.39 -3.42
N ASP A 34 11.38 -15.49 -2.75
CA ASP A 34 11.85 -14.48 -1.80
C ASP A 34 12.12 -13.13 -2.49
N PHE A 35 12.68 -13.17 -3.69
CA PHE A 35 12.93 -11.96 -4.48
C PHE A 35 11.62 -11.31 -4.94
N GLU A 36 10.67 -12.10 -5.44
CA GLU A 36 9.34 -11.63 -5.84
C GLU A 36 8.59 -11.04 -4.64
N LEU A 37 8.63 -11.71 -3.49
CA LEU A 37 8.02 -11.22 -2.25
C LEU A 37 8.61 -9.86 -1.84
N ARG A 38 9.94 -9.75 -1.81
CA ARG A 38 10.63 -8.50 -1.49
C ARG A 38 10.36 -7.39 -2.51
N ALA A 39 10.24 -7.72 -3.79
CA ALA A 39 9.97 -6.74 -4.84
C ALA A 39 8.54 -6.20 -4.79
N SER A 40 7.59 -6.94 -4.23
CA SER A 40 6.20 -6.48 -4.03
C SER A 40 5.98 -5.67 -2.75
N LEU A 41 6.83 -5.85 -1.75
CA LEU A 41 6.68 -5.16 -0.48
C LEU A 41 7.36 -3.78 -0.56
N PRO A 42 6.81 -2.76 0.14
CA PRO A 42 7.55 -1.54 0.36
C PRO A 42 8.84 -1.83 1.14
N GLN A 43 9.80 -0.91 1.02
CA GLN A 43 11.16 -1.10 1.53
C GLN A 43 11.20 -1.36 3.04
N GLU A 44 10.22 -0.87 3.80
CA GLU A 44 10.05 -1.14 5.22
C GLU A 44 8.57 -1.43 5.53
N LEU A 45 8.30 -2.58 6.13
CA LEU A 45 6.99 -2.89 6.71
C LEU A 45 6.90 -2.31 8.13
N PRO A 46 5.68 -2.04 8.63
CA PRO A 46 5.50 -1.67 10.02
C PRO A 46 6.16 -2.68 10.98
N ALA A 47 6.73 -2.17 12.07
CA ALA A 47 7.43 -2.98 13.05
C ALA A 47 6.55 -4.13 13.57
N GLY A 48 7.09 -5.35 13.56
CA GLY A 48 6.38 -6.55 14.02
C GLY A 48 5.62 -7.30 12.93
N LEU A 49 5.38 -6.70 11.76
CA LEU A 49 4.71 -7.38 10.65
C LEU A 49 5.68 -8.31 9.93
N LYS A 50 5.32 -9.59 9.84
CA LYS A 50 6.09 -10.63 9.16
C LYS A 50 5.34 -11.08 7.92
N VAL A 51 6.09 -11.35 6.85
CA VAL A 51 5.52 -11.92 5.64
C VAL A 51 6.30 -13.16 5.26
N THR A 52 5.62 -14.29 5.28
CA THR A 52 6.17 -15.61 4.96
C THR A 52 5.62 -16.15 3.64
N ASN A 53 4.48 -15.64 3.19
CA ASN A 53 3.79 -16.10 1.99
C ASN A 53 3.43 -14.96 1.05
N ARG A 54 3.31 -15.27 -0.24
CA ARG A 54 2.76 -14.41 -1.28
C ARG A 54 1.61 -15.11 -1.99
N ILE A 55 0.53 -14.38 -2.24
CA ILE A 55 -0.60 -14.82 -3.06
C ILE A 55 -0.96 -13.72 -4.04
N ASP A 56 -0.84 -13.99 -5.34
CA ASP A 56 -1.35 -13.09 -6.38
C ASP A 56 -2.86 -13.27 -6.52
N LEU A 57 -3.59 -12.17 -6.38
CA LEU A 57 -5.04 -12.10 -6.45
C LEU A 57 -5.51 -11.88 -7.89
N THR A 58 -6.57 -12.60 -8.25
CA THR A 58 -7.42 -12.35 -9.41
C THR A 58 -8.64 -11.55 -8.99
N LEU A 59 -9.60 -11.31 -9.88
CA LEU A 59 -10.89 -10.70 -9.53
C LEU A 59 -11.86 -11.64 -8.78
N ASP A 60 -11.41 -12.85 -8.45
CA ASP A 60 -12.24 -13.83 -7.75
C ASP A 60 -12.57 -13.38 -6.33
N GLU A 61 -13.77 -13.74 -5.85
CA GLU A 61 -14.19 -13.33 -4.51
C GLU A 61 -13.38 -14.08 -3.43
N VAL A 62 -12.66 -13.32 -2.62
CA VAL A 62 -11.90 -13.82 -1.46
C VAL A 62 -12.65 -13.49 -0.19
N ASN A 63 -12.77 -14.46 0.71
CA ASN A 63 -13.44 -14.25 1.98
C ASN A 63 -12.52 -13.48 2.96
N PRO A 64 -12.94 -12.30 3.46
CA PRO A 64 -12.12 -11.50 4.38
C PRO A 64 -11.83 -12.18 5.72
N THR A 65 -12.62 -13.18 6.14
CA THR A 65 -12.47 -13.84 7.46
C THR A 65 -11.62 -15.11 7.41
N THR A 66 -11.09 -15.49 6.25
CA THR A 66 -10.31 -16.73 6.07
C THR A 66 -9.02 -16.46 5.32
N LEU A 67 -8.46 -15.27 5.49
CA LEU A 67 -7.16 -14.95 4.94
C LEU A 67 -6.09 -15.72 5.71
N LYS A 68 -4.98 -16.01 5.04
CA LYS A 68 -3.84 -16.68 5.64
C LYS A 68 -3.04 -15.65 6.45
N PRO A 69 -2.51 -16.05 7.61
CA PRO A 69 -1.63 -15.18 8.39
C PRO A 69 -0.31 -14.91 7.65
N GLU A 70 0.35 -13.81 8.01
CA GLU A 70 1.69 -13.41 7.53
C GLU A 70 1.82 -13.49 5.99
N THR A 71 0.78 -13.08 5.26
CA THR A 71 0.68 -13.26 3.82
C THR A 71 0.53 -11.92 3.10
N ALA A 72 1.37 -11.70 2.09
CA ALA A 72 1.20 -10.62 1.13
C ALA A 72 0.27 -11.06 0.00
N TYR A 73 -0.91 -10.46 -0.05
CA TYR A 73 -1.85 -10.56 -1.14
C TYR A 73 -1.59 -9.45 -2.14
N VAL A 74 -1.23 -9.81 -3.37
CA VAL A 74 -0.85 -8.83 -4.41
C VAL A 74 -1.96 -8.77 -5.45
N TYR A 75 -2.55 -7.59 -5.64
CA TYR A 75 -3.55 -7.34 -6.68
C TYR A 75 -3.09 -6.16 -7.53
N GLU A 76 -2.74 -6.45 -8.79
CA GLU A 76 -2.17 -5.47 -9.71
C GLU A 76 -0.98 -4.69 -9.08
N LYS A 77 -1.18 -3.40 -8.76
CA LYS A 77 -0.17 -2.52 -8.15
C LYS A 77 -0.37 -2.29 -6.66
N SER A 78 -1.21 -3.09 -6.02
CA SER A 78 -1.50 -2.99 -4.59
C SER A 78 -1.13 -4.29 -3.88
N VAL A 79 -0.65 -4.15 -2.66
CA VAL A 79 -0.27 -5.23 -1.77
C VAL A 79 -0.96 -5.04 -0.45
N TYR A 80 -1.62 -6.10 0.01
CA TYR A 80 -2.30 -6.18 1.30
C TYR A 80 -1.58 -7.23 2.13
N VAL A 81 -1.14 -6.87 3.32
CA VAL A 81 -0.38 -7.77 4.20
C VAL A 81 -1.20 -8.07 5.43
N THR A 82 -1.28 -9.36 5.76
CA THR A 82 -1.95 -9.85 6.96
C THR A 82 -1.00 -10.05 8.12
N ASP A 83 -1.52 -9.90 9.33
CA ASP A 83 -0.85 -10.21 10.60
C ASP A 83 -0.82 -11.73 10.88
N GLU A 84 -0.37 -12.12 12.07
CA GLU A 84 -0.31 -13.51 12.52
C GLU A 84 -1.69 -14.17 12.73
N HIS A 85 -2.77 -13.39 12.77
CA HIS A 85 -4.16 -13.84 12.90
C HIS A 85 -4.88 -13.93 11.54
N GLY A 86 -4.27 -13.42 10.48
CA GLY A 86 -4.89 -13.33 9.16
C GLY A 86 -5.74 -12.07 8.97
N HIS A 87 -5.66 -11.08 9.85
CA HIS A 87 -6.28 -9.79 9.64
C HIS A 87 -5.39 -8.92 8.77
N THR A 88 -5.94 -8.18 7.80
CA THR A 88 -5.14 -7.18 7.07
C THR A 88 -4.64 -6.16 8.07
N ALA A 89 -3.33 -5.96 8.13
CA ALA A 89 -2.67 -4.99 9.02
C ALA A 89 -2.02 -3.84 8.24
N TYR A 90 -1.77 -4.06 6.94
CA TYR A 90 -1.03 -3.11 6.14
C TYR A 90 -1.44 -3.18 4.67
N VAL A 91 -1.50 -2.02 4.02
CA VAL A 91 -1.72 -1.91 2.58
C VAL A 91 -0.74 -0.91 2.00
N HIS A 92 -0.19 -1.25 0.84
CA HIS A 92 0.59 -0.32 0.04
C HIS A 92 0.20 -0.47 -1.43
N GLY A 93 0.12 0.63 -2.18
CA GLY A 93 -0.08 0.51 -3.62
C GLY A 93 -0.05 1.82 -4.40
N GLU A 94 0.22 1.67 -5.69
CA GLU A 94 0.04 2.74 -6.67
C GLU A 94 -1.43 2.78 -7.11
N LEU A 95 -2.10 3.89 -6.84
CA LEU A 95 -3.52 4.06 -7.16
C LEU A 95 -3.72 4.25 -8.68
N ARG A 96 -4.89 3.83 -9.17
CA ARG A 96 -5.28 4.01 -10.57
C ARG A 96 -6.76 4.26 -10.70
N LEU A 97 -7.16 5.00 -11.73
CA LEU A 97 -8.58 5.13 -12.05
C LEU A 97 -9.08 3.85 -12.69
N VAL A 98 -10.15 3.29 -12.13
CA VAL A 98 -10.84 2.13 -12.70
C VAL A 98 -12.20 2.57 -13.25
N GLU A 99 -12.36 2.47 -14.56
CA GLU A 99 -13.64 2.72 -15.21
C GLU A 99 -14.66 1.64 -14.83
N ASN A 100 -15.93 2.04 -14.70
CA ASN A 100 -17.04 1.14 -14.35
C ASN A 100 -16.81 0.31 -13.07
N SER A 101 -16.07 0.83 -12.09
CA SER A 101 -15.78 0.16 -10.81
C SER A 101 -17.01 -0.38 -10.07
N HIS A 102 -18.20 0.17 -10.35
CA HIS A 102 -19.47 -0.36 -9.84
C HIS A 102 -19.77 -1.81 -10.26
N SER A 103 -19.33 -2.23 -11.45
CA SER A 103 -19.51 -3.63 -11.91
C SER A 103 -18.58 -4.60 -11.18
N LEU A 104 -17.49 -4.10 -10.61
CA LEU A 104 -16.54 -4.87 -9.81
C LEU A 104 -16.98 -5.02 -8.35
N ARG A 105 -18.03 -4.30 -7.91
CA ARG A 105 -18.52 -4.44 -6.54
C ARG A 105 -18.86 -5.90 -6.28
N SER A 106 -18.28 -6.43 -5.22
CA SER A 106 -18.59 -7.78 -4.76
C SER A 106 -20.09 -7.92 -4.56
N LYS A 107 -20.60 -9.15 -4.65
CA LYS A 107 -21.96 -9.40 -4.16
C LYS A 107 -22.02 -8.99 -2.69
N LYS A 108 -23.19 -8.49 -2.25
CA LYS A 108 -23.44 -7.97 -0.88
C LYS A 108 -22.88 -8.87 0.24
N GLY A 109 -22.74 -10.17 -0.02
CA GLY A 109 -22.22 -11.17 0.91
C GLY A 109 -20.82 -10.90 1.47
N MET A 110 -19.86 -10.36 0.71
CA MET A 110 -18.49 -10.20 1.23
C MET A 110 -18.34 -9.01 2.18
N GLN A 111 -19.03 -7.90 1.91
CA GLN A 111 -19.12 -6.78 2.85
C GLN A 111 -19.84 -7.19 4.15
N THR A 112 -20.88 -8.02 4.03
CA THR A 112 -21.57 -8.59 5.20
C THR A 112 -20.67 -9.52 6.00
N LYS A 113 -19.78 -10.29 5.35
CA LYS A 113 -18.83 -11.16 6.07
C LYS A 113 -17.76 -10.37 6.83
N ALA A 114 -17.22 -9.31 6.20
CA ALA A 114 -16.30 -8.40 6.88
C ALA A 114 -16.96 -7.75 8.10
N SER A 115 -18.21 -7.30 7.99
CA SER A 115 -18.92 -6.77 9.15
C SER A 115 -19.32 -7.84 10.17
N ALA A 116 -19.64 -9.06 9.75
CA ALA A 116 -20.00 -10.15 10.65
C ALA A 116 -18.84 -10.56 11.58
N ALA A 117 -17.59 -10.45 11.12
CA ALA A 117 -16.41 -10.65 11.98
C ALA A 117 -16.38 -9.68 13.18
N ALA A 118 -17.04 -8.53 13.05
CA ALA A 118 -17.20 -7.49 14.07
C ALA A 118 -18.54 -7.57 14.85
N GLY A 119 -19.26 -8.67 14.76
CA GLY A 119 -20.61 -8.79 15.33
C GLY A 119 -21.73 -8.26 14.41
N GLY A 120 -21.42 -7.89 13.17
CA GLY A 120 -22.38 -7.63 12.11
C GLY A 120 -22.85 -6.18 11.98
N ALA A 121 -23.64 -5.92 10.92
CA ALA A 121 -24.21 -4.61 10.64
C ALA A 121 -25.22 -4.11 11.68
N THR A 122 -25.79 -5.02 12.46
CA THR A 122 -26.65 -4.70 13.61
C THR A 122 -25.90 -4.02 14.74
N ASN A 123 -24.57 -4.15 14.79
CA ASN A 123 -23.70 -3.49 15.78
C ASN A 123 -23.07 -2.20 15.23
N GLY A 124 -23.57 -1.66 14.11
CA GLY A 124 -23.06 -0.42 13.52
C GLY A 124 -21.85 -0.60 12.60
N TYR A 125 -21.44 -1.83 12.27
CA TYR A 125 -20.29 -2.09 11.40
C TYR A 125 -20.68 -2.44 9.96
N HIS A 126 -19.89 -1.99 8.99
CA HIS A 126 -19.98 -2.41 7.59
C HIS A 126 -18.61 -2.82 7.04
N GLY A 127 -18.60 -3.61 5.97
CA GLY A 127 -17.36 -3.93 5.26
C GLY A 127 -16.84 -2.71 4.50
N GLY A 128 -15.86 -2.02 5.08
CA GLY A 128 -15.19 -0.87 4.49
C GLY A 128 -14.06 -1.29 3.57
N HIS A 129 -13.85 -0.56 2.47
CA HIS A 129 -12.70 -0.75 1.59
C HIS A 129 -11.51 0.08 2.08
N LEU A 130 -10.31 -0.52 2.16
CA LEU A 130 -9.07 0.19 2.50
C LEU A 130 -8.58 1.04 1.32
N ILE A 131 -8.72 0.52 0.11
CA ILE A 131 -8.56 1.24 -1.15
C ILE A 131 -9.89 1.21 -1.90
N GLY A 132 -10.40 2.38 -2.29
CA GLY A 132 -11.61 2.49 -3.10
C GLY A 132 -11.51 1.70 -4.41
N LEU A 133 -12.61 1.08 -4.83
CA LEU A 133 -12.66 0.29 -6.08
C LEU A 133 -12.33 1.13 -7.31
N ASP A 134 -12.76 2.38 -7.33
CA ASP A 134 -12.44 3.33 -8.40
C ASP A 134 -11.02 3.88 -8.34
N LEU A 135 -10.29 3.58 -7.25
CA LEU A 135 -8.86 3.85 -7.07
C LEU A 135 -7.99 2.59 -7.27
N GLY A 136 -8.58 1.47 -7.70
CA GLY A 136 -7.85 0.25 -8.04
C GLY A 136 -7.77 -0.79 -6.92
N GLY A 137 -8.51 -0.60 -5.84
CA GLY A 137 -8.59 -1.57 -4.75
C GLY A 137 -9.24 -2.90 -5.17
N HIS A 138 -8.86 -3.98 -4.50
CA HIS A 138 -9.47 -5.29 -4.73
C HIS A 138 -10.93 -5.32 -4.22
N PRO A 139 -11.89 -5.97 -4.89
CA PRO A 139 -13.30 -5.89 -4.50
C PRO A 139 -13.66 -6.56 -3.18
N THR A 140 -12.85 -7.53 -2.73
CA THR A 140 -13.15 -8.40 -1.59
C THR A 140 -11.91 -8.73 -0.76
N GLY A 141 -12.05 -9.66 0.20
CA GLY A 141 -10.93 -10.27 0.91
C GLY A 141 -10.07 -9.25 1.66
N PRO A 142 -8.76 -9.17 1.36
CA PRO A 142 -7.84 -8.40 2.18
C PRO A 142 -7.98 -6.87 2.04
N ASN A 143 -8.79 -6.39 1.09
CA ASN A 143 -9.12 -4.97 0.99
C ASN A 143 -10.36 -4.58 1.82
N LEU A 144 -11.01 -5.54 2.50
CA LEU A 144 -12.16 -5.27 3.35
C LEU A 144 -11.77 -5.34 4.82
N PHE A 145 -12.28 -4.39 5.61
CA PHE A 145 -12.16 -4.39 7.07
C PHE A 145 -13.51 -4.06 7.71
N ALA A 146 -13.64 -4.38 9.00
CA ALA A 146 -14.80 -3.98 9.79
C ALA A 146 -14.73 -2.48 10.10
N GLN A 147 -15.61 -1.71 9.48
CA GLN A 147 -15.64 -0.26 9.58
C GLN A 147 -16.89 0.20 10.32
N GLN A 148 -16.73 1.02 11.35
CA GLN A 148 -17.83 1.67 12.05
C GLN A 148 -18.62 2.60 11.14
N GLN A 149 -19.93 2.70 11.37
CA GLN A 149 -20.81 3.60 10.64
C GLN A 149 -20.44 5.07 10.79
N HIS A 150 -19.93 5.43 11.97
CA HIS A 150 -19.47 6.78 12.31
C HIS A 150 -17.98 7.00 12.09
N PHE A 151 -17.30 6.05 11.42
CA PHE A 151 -15.94 6.25 10.93
C PHE A 151 -15.84 7.59 10.20
N ASN A 152 -14.70 8.27 10.30
CA ASN A 152 -14.54 9.61 9.73
C ASN A 152 -14.47 9.58 8.19
N GLN A 153 -15.62 9.29 7.58
CA GLN A 153 -15.81 9.21 6.13
C GLN A 153 -15.54 10.55 5.46
N ALA A 154 -15.67 11.67 6.18
CA ALA A 154 -15.41 12.99 5.63
C ALA A 154 -13.93 13.14 5.24
N LEU A 155 -13.00 12.85 6.16
CA LEU A 155 -11.56 12.89 5.87
C LEU A 155 -11.15 11.88 4.80
N PHE A 156 -11.66 10.64 4.88
CA PHE A 156 -11.37 9.63 3.85
C PHE A 156 -11.84 10.09 2.46
N ARG A 157 -13.03 10.72 2.36
CA ARG A 157 -13.54 11.30 1.10
C ARG A 157 -12.71 12.49 0.59
N VAL A 158 -12.06 13.25 1.48
CA VAL A 158 -11.13 14.32 1.06
C VAL A 158 -9.95 13.70 0.33
N PHE A 159 -9.30 12.71 0.94
CA PHE A 159 -8.24 11.93 0.31
C PHE A 159 -8.68 11.35 -1.04
N GLU A 160 -9.80 10.61 -1.10
CA GLU A 160 -10.24 9.97 -2.34
C GLU A 160 -10.46 10.97 -3.47
N ARG A 161 -11.00 12.15 -3.14
CA ARG A 161 -11.26 13.21 -4.12
C ARG A 161 -9.96 13.79 -4.67
N GLU A 162 -8.99 14.06 -3.81
CA GLU A 162 -7.67 14.59 -4.19
C GLU A 162 -6.90 13.58 -5.04
N ALA A 163 -6.87 12.31 -4.62
CA ALA A 163 -6.27 11.23 -5.38
C ALA A 163 -6.90 11.10 -6.77
N LYS A 164 -8.24 11.12 -6.87
CA LYS A 164 -8.94 11.07 -8.17
C LYS A 164 -8.60 12.27 -9.05
N ALA A 165 -8.53 13.47 -8.49
CA ALA A 165 -8.19 14.67 -9.24
C ALA A 165 -6.76 14.59 -9.79
N ALA A 166 -5.79 14.16 -8.97
CA ALA A 166 -4.41 13.97 -9.37
C ALA A 166 -4.27 12.92 -10.49
N LEU A 167 -4.89 11.75 -10.31
CA LEU A 167 -4.84 10.66 -11.31
C LEU A 167 -5.48 11.08 -12.65
N LYS A 168 -6.56 11.87 -12.63
CA LYS A 168 -7.18 12.42 -13.86
C LYS A 168 -6.23 13.33 -14.63
N ASN A 169 -5.31 14.00 -13.94
CA ASN A 169 -4.29 14.84 -14.52
C ASN A 169 -3.01 14.06 -14.89
N GLY A 170 -3.03 12.73 -14.82
CA GLY A 170 -1.89 11.87 -15.13
C GLY A 170 -0.80 11.88 -14.05
N VAL A 171 -1.08 12.41 -12.87
CA VAL A 171 -0.13 12.44 -11.75
C VAL A 171 -0.21 11.12 -10.98
N LYS A 172 0.95 10.51 -10.72
CA LYS A 172 1.07 9.28 -9.94
C LYS A 172 0.63 9.53 -8.49
N VAL A 173 -0.10 8.58 -7.89
CA VAL A 173 -0.48 8.63 -6.48
C VAL A 173 -0.10 7.30 -5.83
N GLU A 174 0.72 7.36 -4.77
CA GLU A 174 1.02 6.19 -3.95
C GLU A 174 0.31 6.30 -2.60
N LEU A 175 -0.24 5.19 -2.13
CA LEU A 175 -0.93 5.11 -0.85
C LEU A 175 -0.29 4.03 0.01
N GLU A 176 -0.15 4.36 1.28
CA GLU A 176 0.14 3.45 2.37
C GLU A 176 -0.98 3.58 3.42
N VAL A 177 -1.52 2.44 3.84
CA VAL A 177 -2.49 2.35 4.93
C VAL A 177 -1.93 1.43 5.99
N ARG A 178 -1.76 1.96 7.20
CA ARG A 178 -1.42 1.18 8.40
C ARG A 178 -2.69 1.02 9.22
N ILE A 179 -3.04 -0.22 9.54
CA ILE A 179 -4.15 -0.52 10.42
C ILE A 179 -3.56 -0.69 11.81
N PHE A 180 -4.09 0.03 12.79
CA PHE A 180 -3.64 -0.08 14.17
C PHE A 180 -4.74 -0.58 15.07
N ASP A 181 -4.31 -1.31 16.08
CA ASP A 181 -5.12 -2.00 17.07
C ASP A 181 -4.35 -1.96 18.39
N GLU A 182 -4.96 -1.38 19.43
CA GLU A 182 -4.46 -1.35 20.80
C GLU A 182 -4.55 -2.75 21.44
N SER A 183 -5.43 -3.62 20.91
CA SER A 183 -5.62 -5.01 21.35
C SER A 183 -5.32 -6.00 20.20
N PRO A 184 -4.02 -6.26 19.90
CA PRO A 184 -3.63 -7.08 18.76
C PRO A 184 -4.36 -8.42 18.69
N GLY A 185 -4.98 -8.68 17.53
CA GLY A 185 -5.72 -9.91 17.27
C GLY A 185 -7.24 -9.75 17.30
N ASP A 186 -7.74 -8.55 17.61
CA ASP A 186 -9.15 -8.24 17.45
C ASP A 186 -9.54 -8.17 15.97
N ALA A 187 -10.74 -8.64 15.66
CA ALA A 187 -11.27 -8.62 14.29
C ALA A 187 -11.68 -7.21 13.83
N VAL A 188 -11.72 -6.26 14.76
CA VAL A 188 -12.06 -4.86 14.53
C VAL A 188 -10.86 -4.00 14.88
N PRO A 189 -10.26 -3.29 13.92
CA PRO A 189 -9.16 -2.39 14.24
C PRO A 189 -9.67 -1.10 14.90
N ASP A 190 -8.82 -0.47 15.71
CA ASP A 190 -9.12 0.84 16.33
C ASP A 190 -9.06 2.00 15.34
N GLY A 191 -8.31 1.85 14.25
CA GLY A 191 -8.24 2.89 13.23
C GLY A 191 -7.27 2.62 12.11
N LEU A 192 -7.19 3.61 11.22
CA LEU A 192 -6.30 3.64 10.07
C LEU A 192 -5.39 4.87 10.14
N ILE A 193 -4.14 4.71 9.74
CA ILE A 193 -3.22 5.80 9.42
C ILE A 193 -2.96 5.74 7.92
N LEU A 194 -3.31 6.81 7.21
CA LEU A 194 -3.12 6.94 5.77
C LEU A 194 -1.96 7.89 5.51
N ASN A 195 -0.98 7.39 4.75
CA ASN A 195 0.10 8.17 4.20
C ASN A 195 0.04 8.07 2.68
N TYR A 196 0.04 9.19 1.97
CA TYR A 196 -0.02 9.17 0.51
C TYR A 196 0.81 10.29 -0.11
N THR A 197 1.23 10.05 -1.34
CA THR A 197 1.97 11.02 -2.15
C THR A 197 1.17 11.37 -3.40
N ILE A 198 1.29 12.62 -3.84
CA ILE A 198 0.82 13.06 -5.16
C ILE A 198 2.05 13.50 -5.94
N GLY A 199 2.43 12.71 -6.94
CA GLY A 199 3.74 12.82 -7.60
C GLY A 199 4.85 12.52 -6.61
N GLU A 200 5.74 13.50 -6.40
CA GLU A 200 6.84 13.42 -5.43
C GLU A 200 6.51 14.12 -4.10
N VAL A 201 5.31 14.69 -3.97
CA VAL A 201 4.91 15.46 -2.79
C VAL A 201 4.20 14.55 -1.78
N ALA A 202 4.77 14.43 -0.58
CA ALA A 202 4.10 13.80 0.54
C ALA A 202 2.97 14.70 1.06
N MET A 203 1.78 14.11 1.22
CA MET A 203 0.62 14.79 1.76
C MET A 203 0.58 14.64 3.29
N PRO A 204 -0.18 15.50 4.01
CA PRO A 204 -0.34 15.35 5.45
C PRO A 204 -0.90 13.96 5.83
N GLU A 205 -0.33 13.36 6.86
CA GLU A 205 -0.81 12.10 7.43
C GLU A 205 -2.26 12.26 7.90
N ILE A 206 -3.11 11.27 7.58
CA ILE A 206 -4.50 11.25 7.99
C ILE A 206 -4.71 10.09 8.97
N VAL A 207 -5.15 10.41 10.18
CA VAL A 207 -5.52 9.42 11.20
C VAL A 207 -7.03 9.31 11.28
N LEU A 208 -7.56 8.10 11.14
CA LEU A 208 -8.98 7.81 11.12
C LEU A 208 -9.33 6.81 12.22
N MET A 209 -10.06 7.26 13.23
CA MET A 209 -10.53 6.40 14.32
C MET A 209 -11.76 5.60 13.89
N ASN A 210 -11.79 4.33 14.29
CA ASN A 210 -12.84 3.34 14.01
C ASN A 210 -13.67 3.02 15.26
N ILE A 211 -14.03 4.07 16.02
CA ILE A 211 -14.74 3.96 17.29
C ILE A 211 -16.25 4.23 17.13
N ALA A 212 -17.08 3.54 17.92
CA ALA A 212 -18.54 3.67 17.91
C ALA A 212 -19.02 5.03 18.48
N GLU A 213 -18.26 5.56 19.44
CA GLU A 213 -18.60 6.78 20.15
C GLU A 213 -17.74 7.91 19.59
N GLN A 214 -18.34 8.78 18.76
CA GLN A 214 -17.70 10.06 18.50
C GLN A 214 -17.61 10.81 19.82
N LEU A 215 -16.38 11.04 20.32
CA LEU A 215 -16.13 12.17 21.20
C LEU A 215 -16.61 13.43 20.47
N GLY A 216 -17.82 13.85 20.80
CA GLY A 216 -18.48 15.14 20.55
C GLY A 216 -17.89 16.11 19.52
N ASN A 217 -17.57 15.69 18.29
CA ASN A 217 -17.21 16.61 17.22
C ASN A 217 -18.49 17.23 16.65
N ASN A 218 -18.97 18.27 17.34
CA ASN A 218 -19.95 19.20 16.79
C ASN A 218 -19.41 19.74 15.45
N PRO A 219 -20.13 19.58 14.32
CA PRO A 219 -19.74 20.12 13.03
C PRO A 219 -19.77 21.67 12.97
N ALA A 220 -20.01 22.34 14.11
CA ALA A 220 -20.03 23.79 14.24
C ALA A 220 -18.68 24.42 14.63
N GLU A 221 -17.66 23.62 15.03
CA GLU A 221 -16.36 24.18 15.42
C GLU A 221 -15.25 24.03 14.36
N ASP A 222 -15.44 23.19 13.35
CA ASP A 222 -14.46 22.96 12.27
C ASP A 222 -14.67 23.91 11.06
N THR A 223 -14.78 25.22 11.34
CA THR A 223 -14.73 26.27 10.30
C THR A 223 -13.55 27.21 10.47
N ARG A 224 -12.58 26.89 11.33
CA ARG A 224 -11.32 27.64 11.37
C ARG A 224 -10.40 27.12 10.27
N ARG A 225 -10.67 27.59 9.05
CA ARG A 225 -9.69 27.61 7.95
C ARG A 225 -8.34 28.07 8.51
N PRO A 226 -7.21 27.39 8.25
CA PRO A 226 -5.92 28.03 8.46
C PRO A 226 -5.88 29.26 7.56
N SER A 227 -5.85 30.44 8.17
CA SER A 227 -5.62 31.70 7.46
C SER A 227 -4.29 31.57 6.73
N ILE A 228 -4.35 31.54 5.41
CA ILE A 228 -3.19 31.75 4.55
C ILE A 228 -2.69 33.15 4.89
N MET A 229 -1.58 33.21 5.62
CA MET A 229 -0.88 34.44 5.94
C MET A 229 -0.26 34.94 4.64
N THR A 230 -0.90 35.92 3.99
CA THR A 230 -0.25 36.69 2.93
C THR A 230 0.84 37.55 3.56
N PRO A 231 2.08 37.53 3.06
CA PRO A 231 3.10 38.48 3.49
C PRO A 231 2.70 39.88 2.99
N GLY A 232 2.59 40.84 3.90
CA GLY A 232 2.40 42.25 3.58
C GLY A 232 3.68 42.87 3.00
N PRO A 233 3.55 43.96 2.22
CA PRO A 233 4.69 44.57 1.54
C PRO A 233 5.53 45.41 2.51
N GLU A 234 6.85 45.28 2.43
CA GLU A 234 7.79 46.34 2.79
C GLU A 234 8.19 47.14 1.55
#